data_AF-A0A661Y8E7-F1
#
_entry.id   AF-A0A661Y8E7-F1
#
_cell.length_a   1.000
_cell.length_b   1.000
_cell.length_c   1.000
_cell.angle_alpha   90.00
_cell.angle_beta   90.00
_cell.angle_gamma   90.00
#
_symmetry.space_group_name_H-M   'P 1'
#
loop_
_entity.id
_entity.type
_entity.pdbx_description
1 polymer ?
#
loop_
_entity_poly.entity_id
_entity_poly.type
_entity_poly.pdbx_seq_one_letter_code
_entity_poly.pdbx_strand_id
1 'polypeptide(L)' 'NTKYKSWKNSNQAVYLEGTDTKMMEQKLEYIHNNPVKAMLVYRPEDYVFSSAADYAGGKGLVKVTLM' A
#
# COMPACT_ATOMS: atom_id res chain seq x y z
N ASN A 1 -27.55 -14.64 -1.75
CA ASN A 1 -27.41 -13.20 -2.02
C ASN A 1 -26.27 -12.98 -3.02
N THR A 2 -26.50 -13.23 -4.31
CA THR A 2 -25.46 -13.38 -5.36
C THR A 2 -25.69 -12.53 -6.60
N LYS A 3 -26.78 -11.76 -6.65
CA LYS A 3 -27.20 -11.10 -7.89
C LYS A 3 -26.21 -10.03 -8.37
N TYR A 4 -25.55 -9.33 -7.43
CA TYR A 4 -24.48 -8.37 -7.71
C TYR A 4 -23.45 -8.39 -6.59
N LYS A 5 -22.29 -9.01 -6.81
CA LYS A 5 -21.21 -9.07 -5.82
C LYS A 5 -19.88 -8.67 -6.44
N SER A 6 -19.40 -7.49 -6.05
CA SER A 6 -18.13 -6.93 -6.52
C SER A 6 -16.93 -7.34 -5.64
N TRP A 7 -17.18 -7.66 -4.37
CA TRP A 7 -16.13 -8.01 -3.39
C TRP A 7 -15.91 -9.51 -3.28
N LYS A 8 -14.64 -9.93 -3.17
CA LYS A 8 -14.29 -11.34 -2.87
C LYS A 8 -14.62 -11.67 -1.41
N ASN A 9 -14.88 -12.95 -1.14
CA ASN A 9 -15.14 -13.46 0.23
C ASN A 9 -13.88 -13.55 1.10
N SER A 10 -12.70 -13.49 0.49
CA SER A 10 -11.43 -13.61 1.19
C SER A 10 -10.88 -12.23 1.51
N ASN A 11 -10.41 -12.06 2.76
CA ASN A 11 -9.53 -10.98 3.17
C ASN A 11 -8.26 -11.61 3.78
N GLN A 12 -7.18 -10.82 3.82
CA GLN A 12 -5.91 -11.21 4.44
C GLN A 12 -5.57 -10.20 5.55
N ALA A 13 -6.46 -10.08 6.54
CA ALA A 13 -6.24 -9.19 7.66
C ALA A 13 -5.06 -9.67 8.51
N VAL A 14 -4.16 -8.75 8.85
CA VAL A 14 -3.01 -8.99 9.72
C VAL A 14 -3.01 -7.92 10.80
N TYR A 15 -2.91 -8.32 12.07
CA TYR A 15 -2.79 -7.39 13.18
C TYR A 15 -1.40 -6.72 13.16
N LEU A 16 -1.36 -5.41 13.41
CA LEU A 16 -0.14 -4.65 13.57
C LEU A 16 -0.08 -4.13 15.01
N GLU A 17 0.98 -4.50 15.73
CA GLU A 17 1.26 -3.93 17.04
C GLU A 17 1.90 -2.55 16.85
N GLY A 18 1.28 -1.51 17.44
CA GLY A 18 1.69 -0.11 17.19
C GLY A 18 3.10 0.26 17.68
N THR A 19 3.70 -0.58 18.52
CA THR A 19 5.09 -0.42 19.00
C THR A 19 6.09 -1.19 18.14
N ASP A 20 5.64 -2.07 17.24
CA ASP A 20 6.50 -2.82 16.32
C ASP A 20 6.68 -2.05 15.00
N THR A 21 7.58 -1.07 15.04
CA THR A 21 7.90 -0.25 13.86
C THR A 21 8.49 -1.09 12.73
N LYS A 22 9.20 -2.17 13.03
CA LYS A 22 9.80 -3.07 12.03
C LYS A 22 8.73 -3.79 11.23
N MET A 23 7.67 -4.27 11.89
CA MET A 23 6.54 -4.88 11.21
C MET A 23 5.80 -3.86 10.33
N MET A 24 5.64 -2.62 10.81
CA MET A 24 5.03 -1.54 10.05
C MET A 24 5.83 -1.22 8.77
N GLU A 25 7.15 -1.05 8.89
CA GLU A 25 8.06 -0.80 7.76
C GLU A 25 7.99 -1.94 6.73
N GLN A 26 8.02 -3.20 7.20
CA GLN A 26 7.91 -4.36 6.32
C GLN A 26 6.59 -4.36 5.53
N LYS A 27 5.46 -4.04 6.17
CA LYS A 27 4.16 -3.97 5.47
C LYS A 27 4.09 -2.80 4.52
N LEU A 28 4.66 -1.66 4.90
CA LEU A 28 4.72 -0.48 4.04
C LEU A 28 5.50 -0.78 2.76
N GLU A 29 6.71 -1.36 2.88
CA GLU A 29 7.52 -1.77 1.74
C GLU A 29 6.78 -2.78 0.84
N TYR A 30 6.11 -3.76 1.45
CA TYR A 30 5.30 -4.73 0.70
C TYR A 30 4.21 -4.04 -0.13
N ILE A 31 3.46 -3.11 0.49
CA ILE A 31 2.36 -2.40 -0.16
C ILE A 31 2.88 -1.50 -1.29
N HIS A 32 3.96 -0.76 -1.06
CA HIS A 32 4.57 0.11 -2.08
C HIS A 32 5.12 -0.68 -3.27
N ASN A 33 5.60 -1.90 -3.05
CA ASN A 33 6.09 -2.76 -4.13
C ASN A 33 4.99 -3.54 -4.87
N ASN A 34 3.73 -3.54 -4.40
CA ASN A 34 2.65 -4.28 -5.07
C ASN A 34 2.44 -3.86 -6.54
N PRO A 35 2.43 -2.56 -6.90
CA PRO A 35 2.34 -2.13 -8.30
C PRO A 35 3.50 -2.63 -9.18
N VAL A 36 4.72 -2.71 -8.62
CA VAL A 36 5.90 -3.24 -9.33
C VAL A 36 5.76 -4.74 -9.55
N LYS A 37 5.38 -5.50 -8.52
CA LYS A 37 5.12 -6.95 -8.62
C LYS A 37 4.00 -7.28 -9.62
N ALA A 38 3.03 -6.39 -9.73
CA ALA A 38 1.94 -6.48 -10.72
C ALA A 38 2.35 -6.00 -12.11
N MET A 39 3.59 -5.55 -12.31
CA MET A 39 4.13 -5.02 -13.57
C MET A 39 3.36 -3.80 -14.11
N LEU A 40 2.74 -3.02 -13.22
CA LEU A 40 2.02 -1.80 -13.60
C LEU A 40 2.98 -0.61 -13.78
N VAL A 41 4.08 -0.60 -13.03
CA VAL A 41 5.10 0.45 -13.03
C VAL A 41 6.49 -0.16 -12.82
N TYR A 42 7.53 0.57 -13.21
CA TYR A 42 8.92 0.15 -13.01
C TYR A 42 9.42 0.46 -11.59
N ARG A 43 8.95 1.56 -10.98
CA ARG A 43 9.33 1.97 -9.62
C ARG A 43 8.10 2.15 -8.75
N PRO A 44 8.16 1.85 -7.44
CA PRO A 44 7.03 2.01 -6.51
C PRO A 44 6.37 3.41 -6.56
N GLU A 45 7.18 4.46 -6.58
CA GLU A 45 6.79 5.86 -6.55
C GLU A 45 6.10 6.35 -7.84
N ASP A 46 6.23 5.61 -8.95
CA ASP A 46 5.56 5.95 -10.21
C ASP A 46 4.05 5.60 -10.17
N TYR A 47 3.61 4.81 -9.19
CA TYR A 47 2.19 4.45 -9.05
C TYR A 47 1.41 5.55 -8.31
N VAL A 48 0.75 6.41 -9.09
CA VAL A 48 0.03 7.61 -8.61
C VAL A 48 -1.03 7.36 -7.53
N PHE A 49 -1.60 6.15 -7.46
CA PHE A 49 -2.60 5.78 -6.45
C PHE A 49 -1.99 5.09 -5.22
N SER A 50 -0.72 5.37 -4.93
CA SER A 50 0.00 4.93 -3.73
C SER A 50 0.67 6.12 -3.05
N SER A 51 0.87 6.03 -1.74
CA SER A 51 1.69 6.98 -0.98
C SER A 51 3.19 6.79 -1.19
N ALA A 52 3.62 5.81 -2.00
CA ALA A 52 5.03 5.55 -2.27
C ALA A 52 5.79 6.81 -2.73
N ALA A 53 5.13 7.68 -3.51
CA ALA A 53 5.70 8.97 -3.91
C ALA A 53 6.03 9.88 -2.72
N ASP A 54 5.15 9.96 -1.71
CA ASP A 54 5.39 10.77 -0.50
C ASP A 54 6.61 10.25 0.28
N TYR A 55 6.74 8.93 0.43
CA TYR A 55 7.89 8.30 1.10
C TYR A 55 9.20 8.42 0.30
N ALA A 56 9.12 8.62 -1.01
CA ALA A 56 10.27 8.91 -1.88
C ALA A 56 10.64 10.41 -1.93
N GLY A 57 9.99 11.27 -1.12
CA GLY A 57 10.23 12.72 -1.11
C GLY A 57 9.49 13.49 -2.21
N GLY A 58 8.64 12.81 -2.98
CA GLY A 58 7.69 13.41 -3.91
C GLY A 58 6.43 13.91 -3.20
N LYS A 59 5.43 14.28 -4.01
CA LYS A 59 4.12 14.70 -3.52
C LYS A 59 3.05 13.79 -4.11
N GLY A 60 2.41 13.00 -3.25
CA GLY A 60 1.28 12.14 -3.62
C GLY A 60 -0.02 12.93 -3.78
N LEU A 61 -1.09 12.19 -4.08
CA LEU A 61 -2.43 12.76 -4.31
C LEU A 61 -3.12 13.22 -3.02
N VAL A 62 -2.64 12.76 -1.86
CA VAL A 62 -3.22 13.07 -0.54
C VAL A 62 -2.13 13.58 0.39
N LYS A 63 -2.52 14.34 1.42
CA LYS A 63 -1.58 14.81 2.44
C LYS A 63 -1.19 13.65 3.37
N VAL A 64 0.07 13.26 3.33
CA VAL A 64 0.68 12.29 4.25
C VAL A 64 1.53 13.03 5.28
N THR A 65 1.40 12.67 6.55
CA THR A 65 2.34 13.08 7.60
C THR A 65 3.28 11.91 7.82
N LEU A 66 4.56 12.12 7.54
CA LEU A 66 5.61 11.16 7.85
C LEU A 66 6.01 11.32 9.33
N MET A 67 6.39 10.20 9.96
CA MET A 67 6.86 10.17 11.35
C MET A 67 8.34 10.53 11.43
#